data_AF-A0A812E4Q9-F1
#
_entry.id   AF-A0A812E4Q9-F1
#
_cell.length_a   1.000
_cell.length_b   1.000
_cell.length_c   1.000
_cell.angle_alpha   90.00
_cell.angle_beta   90.00
_cell.angle_gamma   90.00
#
_symmetry.space_group_name_H-M   'P 1'
#
loop_
_entity.id
_entity.type
_entity.pdbx_description
1 polymer ?
#
loop_
_entity_poly.entity_id
_entity_poly.type
_entity_poly.pdbx_seq_one_letter_code
_entity_poly.pdbx_strand_id
1 'polypeptide(L)'
;MYVCMYLSMYVCMYLSMYVSIYLSIYVCMYLSMYLSIYLSIYVCMYLSMYLCMYVSIYVSMYVCIYLSMYVCIYLSIYLCMYVSIYLCMYVCIYLSMYVCMYLCMYVSIYLSIYVYAKNYHAWQHRQWVLKTYSLWDKELNYVDKLLSLDLRNNSAWNHRYFVICNTSKYTDEVIESEINYTWDYIEQTPHNESAWNYLKGVLMLNGLREYPQVLEKCLHLYDKNCRSPYLLACLIDIYEDQLETNPTNQKQILNKALELCELLAEEHDLIRQEYWRYISQSLSTEYGSPEEKVKADNCGTNMEAA
;
A
#
# COMPACT_ATOMS: atom_id res chain seq x y z
N MET A 1 -132.64 61.21 7.72
CA MET A 1 -132.22 59.86 7.27
C MET A 1 -131.14 59.91 6.19
N TYR A 2 -131.28 60.76 5.15
CA TYR A 2 -130.27 60.92 4.08
C TYR A 2 -128.90 61.45 4.54
N VAL A 3 -128.86 62.43 5.44
CA VAL A 3 -127.60 63.06 5.89
C VAL A 3 -126.72 62.11 6.71
N CYS A 4 -127.30 61.30 7.60
CA CYS A 4 -126.53 60.34 8.42
C CYS A 4 -125.94 59.19 7.60
N MET A 5 -126.64 58.70 6.57
CA MET A 5 -126.09 57.64 5.70
C MET A 5 -125.01 58.17 4.75
N TYR A 6 -125.15 59.40 4.26
CA TYR A 6 -124.12 59.99 3.40
C TYR A 6 -122.83 60.28 4.19
N LEU A 7 -122.96 60.82 5.41
CA LEU A 7 -121.81 61.08 6.28
C LEU A 7 -121.13 59.78 6.74
N SER A 8 -121.90 58.76 7.13
CA SER A 8 -121.32 57.48 7.56
C SER A 8 -120.63 56.73 6.42
N MET A 9 -121.22 56.72 5.22
CA MET A 9 -120.64 56.08 4.03
C MET A 9 -119.40 56.82 3.57
N TYR A 10 -119.42 58.16 3.52
CA TYR A 10 -118.27 58.95 3.10
C TYR A 10 -117.11 58.82 4.10
N VAL A 11 -117.38 58.89 5.40
CA VAL A 11 -116.35 58.73 6.43
C VAL A 11 -115.81 57.30 6.44
N CYS A 12 -116.65 56.26 6.40
CA CYS A 12 -116.16 54.87 6.38
C CYS A 12 -115.35 54.54 5.11
N MET A 13 -115.81 54.98 3.94
CA MET A 13 -115.11 54.71 2.68
C MET A 13 -113.81 55.48 2.58
N TYR A 14 -113.81 56.77 2.95
CA TYR A 14 -112.60 57.59 2.88
C TYR A 14 -111.57 57.17 3.92
N LEU A 15 -111.99 56.89 5.16
CA LEU A 15 -111.10 56.45 6.23
C LEU A 15 -110.54 55.04 5.94
N SER A 16 -111.35 54.09 5.48
CA SER A 16 -110.87 52.74 5.15
C SER A 16 -109.93 52.73 3.95
N MET A 17 -110.23 53.50 2.90
CA MET A 17 -109.37 53.62 1.72
C MET A 17 -108.06 54.33 2.06
N TYR A 18 -108.12 55.43 2.81
CA TYR A 18 -106.92 56.17 3.18
C TYR A 18 -106.02 55.35 4.11
N VAL A 19 -106.58 54.69 5.13
CA VAL A 19 -105.82 53.85 6.06
C VAL A 19 -105.25 52.63 5.34
N SER A 20 -106.01 51.94 4.49
CA SER A 20 -105.50 50.76 3.78
C SER A 20 -104.40 51.10 2.77
N ILE A 21 -104.55 52.18 2.01
CA ILE A 21 -103.57 52.59 1.00
C ILE A 21 -102.32 53.16 1.69
N TYR A 22 -102.47 54.01 2.71
CA TYR A 22 -101.33 54.58 3.39
C TYR A 22 -100.56 53.52 4.18
N LEU A 23 -101.27 52.63 4.89
CA LEU A 23 -100.63 51.55 5.64
C LEU A 23 -99.96 50.53 4.71
N SER A 24 -100.60 50.15 3.60
CA SER A 24 -99.99 49.22 2.65
C SER A 24 -98.77 49.81 1.96
N ILE A 25 -98.83 51.05 1.48
CA ILE A 25 -97.68 51.70 0.83
C ILE A 25 -96.56 51.93 1.83
N TYR A 26 -96.85 52.46 3.01
CA TYR A 26 -95.82 52.75 4.00
C TYR A 26 -95.17 51.46 4.54
N VAL A 27 -95.97 50.44 4.89
CA VAL A 27 -95.43 49.16 5.37
C VAL A 27 -94.70 48.42 4.26
N CYS A 28 -95.25 48.30 3.05
CA CYS A 28 -94.58 47.58 1.97
C CYS A 28 -93.30 48.31 1.52
N MET A 29 -93.34 49.62 1.31
CA MET A 29 -92.17 50.35 0.80
C MET A 29 -91.10 50.51 1.88
N TYR A 30 -91.47 50.91 3.10
CA TYR A 30 -90.49 51.13 4.16
C TYR A 30 -89.88 49.81 4.63
N LEU A 31 -90.71 48.78 4.86
CA LEU A 31 -90.20 47.49 5.33
C LEU A 31 -89.38 46.78 4.24
N SER A 32 -89.81 46.78 2.98
CA SER A 32 -89.04 46.12 1.92
C SER A 32 -87.73 46.85 1.60
N MET A 33 -87.74 48.18 1.52
CA MET A 33 -86.54 48.96 1.21
C MET A 33 -85.56 48.94 2.38
N TYR A 34 -86.04 49.16 3.61
CA TYR A 34 -85.17 49.13 4.78
C TYR A 34 -84.59 47.74 5.00
N LEU A 35 -85.40 46.68 4.91
CA LEU A 35 -84.92 45.33 5.12
C LEU A 35 -83.97 44.88 3.99
N SER A 36 -84.26 45.21 2.73
CA SER A 36 -83.38 44.82 1.61
C SER A 36 -82.07 45.58 1.62
N ILE A 37 -82.07 46.89 1.88
CA ILE A 37 -80.86 47.71 1.90
C ILE A 37 -80.02 47.39 3.15
N TYR A 38 -80.65 47.29 4.32
CA TYR A 38 -79.91 46.96 5.54
C TYR A 38 -79.35 45.55 5.50
N LEU A 39 -80.14 44.56 5.06
CA LEU A 39 -79.68 43.18 4.98
C LEU A 39 -78.61 43.01 3.89
N SER A 40 -78.75 43.65 2.72
CA SER A 40 -77.73 43.57 1.68
C SER A 40 -76.43 44.24 2.09
N ILE A 41 -76.46 45.45 2.64
CA ILE A 41 -75.25 46.16 3.06
C ILE A 41 -74.59 45.43 4.23
N TYR A 42 -75.36 45.04 5.24
CA TYR A 42 -74.79 44.36 6.41
C TYR A 42 -74.23 42.99 6.04
N VAL A 43 -74.97 42.17 5.29
CA VAL A 43 -74.49 40.84 4.88
C VAL A 43 -73.32 40.97 3.90
N CYS A 44 -73.42 41.80 2.86
CA CYS A 44 -72.32 41.91 1.90
C CYS A 44 -71.08 42.53 2.53
N MET A 45 -71.18 43.62 3.28
CA MET A 45 -70.00 44.30 3.82
C MET A 45 -69.42 43.57 5.02
N TYR A 46 -70.25 43.14 5.98
CA TYR A 46 -69.74 42.47 7.18
C TYR A 46 -69.21 41.09 6.85
N LEU A 47 -69.95 40.29 6.07
CA LEU A 47 -69.51 38.94 5.71
C LEU A 47 -68.30 38.98 4.78
N SER A 48 -68.27 39.85 3.76
CA SER A 48 -67.10 39.90 2.86
C SER A 48 -65.85 40.39 3.56
N MET A 49 -65.95 41.45 4.38
CA MET A 49 -64.79 42.02 5.07
C MET A 49 -64.29 41.10 6.18
N TYR A 50 -65.21 40.55 6.98
CA TYR A 50 -64.82 39.62 8.05
C TYR A 50 -64.24 38.33 7.47
N LEU A 51 -64.89 37.75 6.45
CA LEU A 51 -64.41 36.51 5.84
C LEU A 51 -63.10 36.73 5.08
N CYS A 52 -62.96 37.81 4.29
CA CYS A 52 -61.72 38.08 3.58
C CYS A 52 -60.57 38.36 4.54
N MET A 53 -60.76 39.22 5.53
CA MET A 53 -59.69 39.59 6.47
C MET A 53 -59.32 38.42 7.39
N TYR A 54 -60.31 37.70 7.92
CA TYR A 54 -60.05 36.57 8.80
C TYR A 54 -59.39 35.42 8.03
N VAL A 55 -59.91 35.07 6.84
CA VAL A 55 -59.31 34.00 6.02
C VAL A 55 -57.93 34.42 5.52
N SER A 56 -57.73 35.65 5.04
CA SER A 56 -56.42 36.08 4.53
C SER A 56 -55.38 36.11 5.64
N ILE A 57 -55.71 36.63 6.83
CA ILE A 57 -54.77 36.72 7.95
C ILE A 57 -54.51 35.33 8.53
N TYR A 58 -55.55 34.52 8.74
CA TYR A 58 -55.38 33.19 9.31
C TYR A 58 -54.61 32.26 8.37
N VAL A 59 -54.96 32.24 7.08
CA VAL A 59 -54.27 31.42 6.09
C VAL A 59 -52.84 31.90 5.88
N SER A 60 -52.61 33.21 5.73
CA SER A 60 -51.23 33.71 5.58
C SER A 60 -50.38 33.44 6.80
N MET A 61 -50.87 33.70 8.01
CA MET A 61 -50.11 33.47 9.24
C MET A 61 -49.86 31.98 9.47
N TYR A 62 -50.89 31.14 9.28
CA TYR A 62 -50.74 29.70 9.46
C TYR A 62 -49.79 29.09 8.43
N VAL A 63 -49.94 29.45 7.14
CA VAL A 63 -49.06 28.96 6.08
C VAL A 63 -47.65 29.49 6.25
N CYS A 64 -47.46 30.79 6.51
CA CYS A 64 -46.13 31.36 6.68
C CYS A 64 -45.43 30.77 7.90
N ILE A 65 -46.09 30.65 9.05
CA ILE A 65 -45.46 30.13 10.27
C ILE A 65 -45.23 28.63 10.14
N TYR A 66 -46.23 27.85 9.71
CA TYR A 66 -46.09 26.41 9.63
C TYR A 66 -45.07 26.01 8.55
N LEU A 67 -45.14 26.61 7.37
CA LEU A 67 -44.20 26.30 6.28
C LEU A 67 -42.79 26.78 6.62
N SER A 68 -42.62 27.99 7.17
CA SER A 68 -41.29 28.46 7.56
C SER A 68 -40.70 27.65 8.70
N MET A 69 -41.45 27.35 9.75
CA MET A 69 -40.96 26.57 10.88
C MET A 69 -40.65 25.13 10.47
N TYR A 70 -41.54 24.50 9.70
CA TYR A 70 -41.33 23.13 9.24
C TYR A 70 -40.12 23.05 8.29
N VAL A 71 -40.04 23.93 7.29
CA VAL A 71 -38.91 23.95 6.35
C VAL A 71 -37.62 24.30 7.07
N CYS A 72 -37.59 25.35 7.90
CA CYS A 72 -36.37 25.75 8.60
C CYS A 72 -35.89 24.66 9.56
N ILE A 73 -36.76 24.10 10.41
CA ILE A 73 -36.36 23.12 11.42
C ILE A 73 -36.03 21.78 10.77
N TYR A 74 -36.86 21.29 9.85
CA TYR A 74 -36.62 20.02 9.20
C TYR A 74 -35.37 20.07 8.32
N LEU A 75 -35.22 21.12 7.49
CA LEU A 75 -34.05 21.29 6.65
C LEU A 75 -32.80 21.53 7.49
N SER A 76 -32.86 22.36 8.54
CA SER A 76 -31.67 22.62 9.37
C SER A 76 -31.23 21.38 10.14
N ILE A 77 -32.17 20.64 10.76
CA ILE A 77 -31.81 19.46 11.56
C ILE A 77 -31.35 18.34 10.63
N TYR A 78 -32.08 18.09 9.54
CA TYR A 78 -31.71 17.05 8.60
C TYR A 78 -30.35 17.35 7.95
N LEU A 79 -30.15 18.57 7.46
CA LEU A 79 -28.89 18.96 6.82
C LEU A 79 -27.73 18.98 7.84
N CYS A 80 -27.90 19.57 9.02
CA CYS A 80 -26.85 19.60 10.03
C CYS A 80 -26.49 18.21 10.53
N MET A 81 -27.46 17.37 10.88
CA MET A 81 -27.21 16.01 11.38
C MET A 81 -26.64 15.10 10.29
N TYR A 82 -27.19 15.16 9.08
CA TYR A 82 -26.71 14.36 7.97
C TYR A 82 -25.30 14.77 7.56
N VAL A 83 -25.04 16.07 7.39
CA VAL A 83 -23.70 16.57 7.05
C VAL A 83 -22.72 16.29 8.19
N SER A 84 -23.07 16.56 9.45
CA SER A 84 -22.14 16.33 10.56
C SER A 84 -21.82 14.85 10.74
N ILE A 85 -22.82 13.97 10.70
CA ILE A 85 -22.60 12.53 10.89
C ILE A 85 -21.90 11.95 9.68
N TYR A 86 -22.36 12.25 8.46
CA TYR A 86 -21.74 11.70 7.26
C TYR A 86 -20.33 12.22 7.08
N LEU A 87 -20.09 13.52 7.25
CA LEU A 87 -18.75 14.11 7.14
C LEU A 87 -17.84 13.61 8.26
N CYS A 88 -18.29 13.58 9.53
CA CYS A 88 -17.44 13.06 10.60
C CYS A 88 -17.17 11.56 10.44
N MET A 89 -18.16 10.74 10.06
CA MET A 89 -17.93 9.31 9.86
C MET A 89 -17.03 9.05 8.65
N TYR A 90 -17.28 9.73 7.54
CA TYR A 90 -16.47 9.60 6.34
C TYR A 90 -15.04 10.10 6.56
N VAL A 91 -14.87 11.31 7.11
CA VAL A 91 -13.55 11.88 7.39
C VAL A 91 -12.85 11.05 8.46
N CYS A 92 -13.46 10.76 9.61
CA CYS A 92 -12.79 10.00 10.66
C CYS A 92 -12.44 8.60 10.18
N ILE A 93 -13.35 7.86 9.54
CA ILE A 93 -13.05 6.48 9.13
C ILE A 93 -12.14 6.46 7.91
N TYR A 94 -12.44 7.20 6.86
CA TYR A 94 -11.63 7.15 5.64
C TYR A 94 -10.25 7.77 5.87
N LEU A 95 -10.17 8.94 6.50
CA LEU A 95 -8.88 9.58 6.77
C LEU A 95 -8.09 8.78 7.80
N SER A 96 -8.69 8.29 8.90
CA SER A 96 -7.91 7.48 9.86
C SER A 96 -7.49 6.15 9.26
N MET A 97 -8.34 5.45 8.53
CA MET A 97 -7.98 4.17 7.92
C MET A 97 -6.96 4.38 6.80
N TYR A 98 -7.14 5.39 5.95
CA TYR A 98 -6.19 5.68 4.89
C TYR A 98 -4.86 6.15 5.45
N VAL A 99 -4.85 7.10 6.40
CA VAL A 99 -3.61 7.57 7.02
C VAL A 99 -2.95 6.46 7.82
N CYS A 100 -3.65 5.72 8.67
CA CYS A 100 -3.04 4.61 9.41
C CYS A 100 -2.52 3.53 8.47
N MET A 101 -3.28 3.09 7.48
CA MET A 101 -2.81 2.04 6.56
C MET A 101 -1.67 2.55 5.67
N TYR A 102 -1.83 3.72 5.05
CA TYR A 102 -0.81 4.28 4.16
C TYR A 102 0.44 4.66 4.93
N LEU A 103 0.33 5.35 6.07
CA LEU A 103 1.46 5.74 6.88
C LEU A 103 2.12 4.51 7.51
N CYS A 104 1.38 3.55 8.08
CA CYS A 104 1.99 2.34 8.63
C CYS A 104 2.65 1.49 7.53
N MET A 105 2.06 1.35 6.35
CA MET A 105 2.69 0.63 5.24
C MET A 105 3.89 1.39 4.69
N TYR A 106 3.76 2.70 4.43
CA TYR A 106 4.85 3.52 3.91
C TYR A 106 6.02 3.57 4.88
N VAL A 107 5.76 3.84 6.17
CA VAL A 107 6.77 3.89 7.21
C VAL A 107 7.38 2.51 7.46
N SER A 108 6.60 1.43 7.50
CA SER A 108 7.15 0.08 7.69
C SER A 108 7.98 -0.39 6.49
N ILE A 109 7.55 -0.10 5.26
CA ILE A 109 8.33 -0.39 4.04
C ILE A 109 9.59 0.49 4.02
N TYR A 110 9.46 1.78 4.29
CA TYR A 110 10.60 2.70 4.31
C TYR A 110 11.61 2.31 5.40
N LEU A 111 11.17 2.03 6.64
CA LEU A 111 12.06 1.54 7.70
C LEU A 111 12.65 0.18 7.34
N SER A 112 11.84 -0.78 6.89
CA SER A 112 12.34 -2.14 6.62
C SER A 112 13.31 -2.19 5.45
N ILE A 113 13.22 -1.25 4.51
CA ILE A 113 14.10 -1.22 3.34
C ILE A 113 15.32 -0.32 3.58
N TYR A 114 15.15 0.85 4.17
CA TYR A 114 16.23 1.84 4.33
C TYR A 114 16.90 1.82 5.70
N VAL A 115 16.20 1.46 6.77
CA VAL A 115 16.76 1.41 8.14
C VAL A 115 17.21 -0.01 8.48
N TYR A 116 16.45 -1.03 8.06
CA TYR A 116 16.77 -2.43 8.26
C TYR A 116 17.06 -3.14 6.94
N ALA A 117 18.08 -2.69 6.21
CA ALA A 117 18.46 -3.18 4.87
C ALA A 117 18.66 -4.71 4.74
N LYS A 118 18.59 -5.46 5.85
CA LYS A 118 18.71 -6.93 5.95
C LYS A 118 17.42 -7.61 6.42
N ASN A 119 16.28 -6.91 6.44
CA ASN A 119 14.99 -7.48 6.85
C ASN A 119 14.51 -8.54 5.85
N TYR A 120 14.45 -9.79 6.31
CA TYR A 120 14.12 -10.94 5.46
C TYR A 120 12.72 -10.86 4.84
N HIS A 121 11.71 -10.46 5.62
CA HIS A 121 10.32 -10.37 5.13
C HIS A 121 10.14 -9.26 4.09
N ALA A 122 10.86 -8.14 4.26
CA ALA A 122 10.84 -7.06 3.27
C ALA A 122 11.44 -7.52 1.94
N TRP A 123 12.59 -8.21 1.97
CA TRP A 123 13.20 -8.79 0.77
C TRP A 123 12.31 -9.84 0.12
N GLN A 124 11.72 -10.75 0.90
CA GLN A 124 10.81 -11.77 0.38
C GLN A 124 9.57 -11.15 -0.28
N HIS A 125 8.95 -10.16 0.36
CA HIS A 125 7.80 -9.45 -0.20
C HIS A 125 8.17 -8.68 -1.47
N ARG A 126 9.33 -8.01 -1.48
CA ARG A 126 9.85 -7.31 -2.66
C ARG A 126 10.05 -8.27 -3.83
N GLN A 127 10.68 -9.43 -3.62
CA GLN A 127 10.83 -10.45 -4.65
C GLN A 127 9.50 -10.95 -5.19
N TRP A 128 8.49 -11.13 -4.33
CA TRP A 128 7.14 -11.48 -4.75
C TRP A 128 6.52 -10.38 -5.62
N VAL A 129 6.55 -9.10 -5.20
CA VAL A 129 6.04 -7.96 -5.98
C VAL A 129 6.69 -7.90 -7.36
N LEU A 130 8.03 -8.03 -7.42
CA LEU A 130 8.76 -7.99 -8.69
C LEU A 130 8.31 -9.10 -9.65
N LYS A 131 8.15 -10.33 -9.15
CA LYS A 131 7.67 -11.47 -9.95
C LYS A 131 6.21 -11.30 -10.39
N THR A 132 5.33 -10.89 -9.49
CA THR A 132 3.89 -10.79 -9.77
C THR A 132 3.57 -9.68 -10.76
N TYR A 133 4.28 -8.55 -10.69
CA TYR A 133 3.98 -7.36 -11.48
C TYR A 133 5.03 -7.04 -12.55
N SER A 134 6.08 -7.86 -12.69
CA SER A 134 7.16 -7.70 -13.68
C SER A 134 7.88 -6.35 -13.61
N LEU A 135 8.23 -5.90 -12.40
CA LEU A 135 8.75 -4.54 -12.14
C LEU A 135 10.29 -4.48 -12.08
N TRP A 136 10.98 -4.90 -13.14
CA TRP A 136 12.43 -5.17 -13.09
C TRP A 136 13.36 -3.98 -13.41
N ASP A 137 12.89 -2.99 -14.17
CA ASP A 137 13.73 -2.00 -14.89
C ASP A 137 14.75 -1.24 -14.04
N LYS A 138 14.48 -1.03 -12.75
CA LYS A 138 15.33 -0.23 -11.84
C LYS A 138 16.00 -1.05 -10.76
N GLU A 139 15.87 -2.37 -10.81
CA GLU A 139 16.17 -3.21 -9.66
C GLU A 139 17.68 -3.44 -9.49
N LEU A 140 18.44 -3.55 -10.58
CA LEU A 140 19.91 -3.59 -10.51
C LEU A 140 20.49 -2.27 -9.98
N ASN A 141 20.00 -1.12 -10.47
CA ASN A 141 20.40 0.20 -9.94
C ASN A 141 20.10 0.32 -8.44
N TYR A 142 18.98 -0.27 -7.99
CA TYR A 142 18.62 -0.30 -6.59
C TYR A 142 19.60 -1.15 -5.76
N VAL A 143 20.01 -2.31 -6.28
CA VAL A 143 21.06 -3.13 -5.67
C VAL A 143 22.38 -2.38 -5.60
N ASP A 144 22.82 -1.73 -6.69
CA ASP A 144 24.06 -0.96 -6.73
C ASP A 144 24.06 0.15 -5.67
N LYS A 145 22.93 0.84 -5.50
CA LYS A 145 22.76 1.83 -4.43
C LYS A 145 22.95 1.21 -3.05
N LEU A 146 22.37 0.05 -2.78
CA LEU A 146 22.53 -0.61 -1.47
C LEU A 146 23.96 -1.09 -1.22
N LEU A 147 24.62 -1.65 -2.24
CA LEU A 147 26.00 -2.10 -2.13
C LEU A 147 26.98 -0.92 -1.98
N SER A 148 26.66 0.25 -2.56
CA SER A 148 27.44 1.48 -2.32
C SER A 148 27.33 1.99 -0.87
N LEU A 149 26.24 1.65 -0.16
CA LEU A 149 26.04 2.02 1.25
C LEU A 149 26.65 0.99 2.20
N ASP A 150 26.51 -0.31 1.91
CA ASP A 150 27.10 -1.42 2.65
C ASP A 150 27.51 -2.54 1.68
N LEU A 151 28.81 -2.61 1.35
CA LEU A 151 29.36 -3.62 0.46
C LEU A 151 29.18 -5.05 1.02
N ARG A 152 29.00 -5.20 2.34
CA ARG A 152 28.80 -6.47 3.07
C ARG A 152 27.33 -6.84 3.19
N ASN A 153 26.42 -6.14 2.53
CA ASN A 153 25.00 -6.46 2.58
C ASN A 153 24.70 -7.73 1.75
N ASN A 154 24.75 -8.89 2.41
CA ASN A 154 24.46 -10.18 1.78
C ASN A 154 23.05 -10.25 1.14
N SER A 155 22.07 -9.54 1.70
CA SER A 155 20.72 -9.50 1.12
C SER A 155 20.71 -8.79 -0.23
N ALA A 156 21.52 -7.74 -0.42
CA ALA A 156 21.67 -7.06 -1.70
C ALA A 156 22.37 -7.95 -2.74
N TRP A 157 23.43 -8.69 -2.35
CA TRP A 157 24.09 -9.68 -3.22
C TRP A 157 23.14 -10.81 -3.65
N ASN A 158 22.39 -11.36 -2.70
CA ASN A 158 21.36 -12.35 -3.00
C ASN A 158 20.28 -11.78 -3.93
N HIS A 159 19.88 -10.53 -3.73
CA HIS A 159 18.90 -9.89 -4.58
C HIS A 159 19.44 -9.59 -5.98
N ARG A 160 20.74 -9.28 -6.12
CA ARG A 160 21.42 -9.17 -7.42
C ARG A 160 21.26 -10.46 -8.22
N TYR A 161 21.61 -11.58 -7.59
CA TYR A 161 21.50 -12.91 -8.19
C TYR A 161 20.06 -13.18 -8.63
N PHE A 162 19.10 -12.91 -7.74
CA PHE A 162 17.68 -13.05 -8.02
C PHE A 162 17.22 -12.24 -9.24
N VAL A 163 17.61 -10.96 -9.34
CA VAL A 163 17.20 -10.09 -10.45
C VAL A 163 17.75 -10.60 -11.77
N ILE A 164 19.03 -10.95 -11.82
CA ILE A 164 19.68 -11.45 -13.04
C ILE A 164 19.03 -12.75 -13.50
N CYS A 165 18.80 -13.71 -12.58
CA CYS A 165 18.12 -14.96 -12.89
C CYS A 165 16.72 -14.79 -13.52
N ASN A 166 16.00 -13.71 -13.18
CA ASN A 166 14.64 -13.46 -13.65
C ASN A 166 14.57 -12.44 -14.82
N THR A 167 15.71 -11.91 -15.27
CA THR A 167 15.77 -10.92 -16.35
C THR A 167 16.67 -11.40 -17.49
N SER A 168 17.94 -10.98 -17.52
CA SER A 168 18.91 -11.34 -18.57
C SER A 168 19.31 -12.81 -18.53
N LYS A 169 19.19 -13.45 -17.36
CA LYS A 169 19.78 -14.75 -17.03
C LYS A 169 21.31 -14.72 -17.14
N TYR A 170 21.95 -15.76 -16.61
CA TYR A 170 23.40 -15.92 -16.68
C TYR A 170 23.78 -16.56 -18.02
N THR A 171 23.83 -15.75 -19.08
CA THR A 171 24.55 -16.10 -20.31
C THR A 171 26.06 -15.92 -20.09
N ASP A 172 26.88 -16.45 -20.98
CA ASP A 172 28.34 -16.36 -20.86
C ASP A 172 28.81 -14.90 -20.76
N GLU A 173 28.22 -13.98 -21.57
CA GLU A 173 28.56 -12.56 -21.51
C GLU A 173 28.14 -11.89 -20.19
N VAL A 174 26.99 -12.30 -19.64
CA VAL A 174 26.52 -11.79 -18.34
C VAL A 174 27.41 -12.31 -17.22
N ILE A 175 27.82 -13.58 -17.27
CA ILE A 175 28.73 -14.16 -16.29
C ILE A 175 30.07 -13.41 -16.29
N GLU A 176 30.67 -13.16 -17.45
CA GLU A 176 31.92 -12.39 -17.53
C GLU A 176 31.76 -10.97 -16.96
N SER A 177 30.65 -10.30 -17.26
CA SER A 177 30.34 -8.98 -16.69
C SER A 177 30.21 -9.05 -15.17
N GLU A 178 29.52 -10.07 -14.64
CA GLU A 178 29.30 -10.25 -13.20
C GLU A 178 30.57 -10.66 -12.44
N ILE A 179 31.47 -11.43 -13.08
CA ILE A 179 32.80 -11.72 -12.54
C ILE A 179 33.57 -10.41 -12.36
N ASN A 180 33.62 -9.56 -13.40
CA ASN A 180 34.31 -8.27 -13.32
C ASN A 180 33.68 -7.34 -12.28
N TYR A 181 32.35 -7.21 -12.31
CA TYR A 181 31.61 -6.44 -11.31
C TYR A 181 31.96 -6.90 -9.90
N THR A 182 31.88 -8.19 -9.61
CA THR A 182 32.13 -8.73 -8.27
C THR A 182 33.59 -8.55 -7.86
N TRP A 183 34.51 -8.64 -8.83
CA TRP A 183 35.93 -8.47 -8.58
C TRP A 183 36.28 -7.07 -8.08
N ASP A 184 35.63 -6.02 -8.61
CA ASP A 184 35.81 -4.64 -8.15
C ASP A 184 35.50 -4.48 -6.65
N TYR A 185 34.54 -5.24 -6.12
CA TYR A 185 34.20 -5.24 -4.69
C TYR A 185 35.18 -6.06 -3.85
N ILE A 186 35.65 -7.18 -4.39
CA ILE A 186 36.67 -8.02 -3.75
C ILE A 186 37.98 -7.25 -3.58
N GLU A 187 38.41 -6.52 -4.61
CA GLU A 187 39.66 -5.75 -4.56
C GLU A 187 39.62 -4.63 -3.51
N GLN A 188 38.46 -3.99 -3.35
CA GLN A 188 38.23 -2.99 -2.30
C GLN A 188 38.16 -3.63 -0.90
N THR A 189 37.55 -4.80 -0.77
CA THR A 189 37.32 -5.46 0.51
C THR A 189 37.58 -6.97 0.46
N PRO A 190 38.85 -7.42 0.42
CA PRO A 190 39.18 -8.85 0.24
C PRO A 190 38.67 -9.78 1.35
N HIS A 191 38.31 -9.22 2.51
CA HIS A 191 37.76 -9.92 3.66
C HIS A 191 36.22 -9.86 3.74
N ASN A 192 35.54 -9.46 2.67
CA ASN A 192 34.09 -9.46 2.58
C ASN A 192 33.59 -10.77 1.96
N GLU A 193 33.08 -11.66 2.81
CA GLU A 193 32.57 -12.97 2.40
C GLU A 193 31.46 -12.92 1.34
N SER A 194 30.56 -11.93 1.40
CA SER A 194 29.38 -11.90 0.50
C SER A 194 29.78 -11.81 -0.97
N ALA A 195 30.83 -11.05 -1.30
CA ALA A 195 31.32 -10.94 -2.67
C ALA A 195 31.96 -12.25 -3.14
N TRP A 196 32.75 -12.91 -2.28
CA TRP A 196 33.33 -14.22 -2.59
C TRP A 196 32.28 -15.30 -2.79
N ASN A 197 31.25 -15.35 -1.93
CA ASN A 197 30.14 -16.30 -2.06
C ASN A 197 29.33 -16.06 -3.33
N TYR A 198 29.09 -14.79 -3.69
CA TYR A 198 28.44 -14.44 -4.96
C TYR A 198 29.27 -14.89 -6.16
N LEU A 199 30.58 -14.58 -6.16
CA LEU A 199 31.50 -15.00 -7.22
C LEU A 199 31.49 -16.53 -7.38
N LYS A 200 31.64 -17.29 -6.28
CA LYS A 200 31.58 -18.75 -6.30
C LYS A 200 30.27 -19.26 -6.90
N GLY A 201 29.13 -18.68 -6.49
CA GLY A 201 27.82 -19.04 -7.02
C GLY A 201 27.66 -18.78 -8.52
N VAL A 202 28.25 -17.69 -9.04
CA VAL A 202 28.25 -17.38 -10.48
C VAL A 202 29.15 -18.36 -11.24
N LEU A 203 30.35 -18.65 -10.74
CA LEU A 203 31.31 -19.55 -11.41
C LEU A 203 30.81 -21.00 -11.46
N MET A 204 30.16 -21.47 -10.40
CA MET A 204 29.60 -22.83 -10.32
C MET A 204 28.53 -23.14 -11.38
N LEU A 205 27.98 -22.13 -12.08
CA LEU A 205 27.01 -22.36 -13.15
C LEU A 205 27.61 -23.12 -14.34
N ASN A 206 28.87 -22.82 -14.68
CA ASN A 206 29.59 -23.45 -15.80
C ASN A 206 30.81 -24.27 -15.34
N GLY A 207 31.23 -24.15 -14.09
CA GLY A 207 32.50 -24.70 -13.57
C GLY A 207 33.55 -23.60 -13.41
N LEU A 208 34.39 -23.69 -12.39
CA LEU A 208 35.34 -22.64 -12.04
C LEU A 208 36.50 -22.56 -13.03
N ARG A 209 36.87 -23.70 -13.64
CA ARG A 209 37.96 -23.84 -14.61
C ARG A 209 37.72 -23.12 -15.92
N GLU A 210 36.46 -22.87 -16.28
CA GLU A 210 36.10 -22.18 -17.53
C GLU A 210 36.51 -20.71 -17.50
N TYR A 211 36.90 -20.18 -16.32
CA TYR A 211 37.26 -18.78 -16.11
C TYR A 211 38.70 -18.63 -15.57
N PRO A 212 39.74 -18.93 -16.38
CA PRO A 212 41.14 -18.89 -15.94
C PRO A 212 41.58 -17.51 -15.44
N GLN A 213 40.96 -16.43 -15.93
CA GLN A 213 41.19 -15.06 -15.45
C GLN A 213 40.92 -14.89 -13.95
N VAL A 214 40.02 -15.68 -13.36
CA VAL A 214 39.73 -15.61 -11.92
C VAL A 214 40.92 -16.15 -11.13
N LEU A 215 41.51 -17.27 -11.57
CA LEU A 215 42.72 -17.83 -10.95
C LEU A 215 43.87 -16.81 -10.98
N GLU A 216 44.11 -16.18 -12.13
CA GLU A 216 45.15 -15.15 -12.27
C GLU A 216 44.93 -13.98 -11.29
N LYS A 217 43.70 -13.49 -11.20
CA LYS A 217 43.37 -12.40 -10.28
C LYS A 217 43.49 -12.82 -8.80
N CYS A 218 43.09 -14.05 -8.44
CA CYS A 218 43.29 -14.61 -7.11
C CYS A 218 44.78 -14.71 -6.75
N LEU A 219 45.61 -15.24 -7.65
CA LEU A 219 47.05 -15.34 -7.46
C LEU A 219 47.70 -13.97 -7.31
N HIS A 220 47.28 -12.97 -8.08
CA HIS A 220 47.78 -11.60 -7.92
C HIS A 220 47.46 -11.01 -6.52
N LEU A 221 46.28 -11.28 -5.94
CA LEU A 221 45.98 -10.89 -4.56
C LEU A 221 46.84 -11.67 -3.56
N TYR A 222 47.05 -12.97 -3.81
CA TYR A 222 47.91 -13.81 -2.99
C TYR A 222 49.36 -13.32 -2.99
N ASP A 223 49.91 -12.91 -4.14
CA ASP A 223 51.26 -12.37 -4.29
C ASP A 223 51.41 -11.01 -3.59
N LYS A 224 50.33 -10.22 -3.48
CA LYS A 224 50.24 -9.01 -2.66
C LYS A 224 50.12 -9.29 -1.15
N ASN A 225 50.37 -10.54 -0.72
CA ASN A 225 50.29 -10.98 0.66
C ASN A 225 48.87 -10.92 1.26
N CYS A 226 47.82 -10.98 0.43
CA CYS A 226 46.46 -11.17 0.93
C CYS A 226 46.29 -12.63 1.37
N ARG A 227 45.90 -12.84 2.63
CA ARG A 227 45.65 -14.16 3.23
C ARG A 227 44.22 -14.27 3.77
N SER A 228 43.29 -13.57 3.13
CA SER A 228 41.87 -13.70 3.43
C SER A 228 41.45 -15.18 3.29
N PRO A 229 40.75 -15.77 4.28
CA PRO A 229 40.38 -17.18 4.22
C PRO A 229 39.48 -17.48 3.01
N TYR A 230 38.74 -16.49 2.52
CA TYR A 230 37.88 -16.61 1.35
C TYR A 230 38.67 -16.69 0.02
N LEU A 231 39.78 -15.95 -0.07
CA LEU A 231 40.71 -16.04 -1.20
C LEU A 231 41.36 -17.44 -1.25
N LEU A 232 41.88 -17.91 -0.11
CA LEU A 232 42.54 -19.22 -0.03
C LEU A 232 41.54 -20.34 -0.34
N ALA A 233 40.32 -20.27 0.21
CA ALA A 233 39.23 -21.19 -0.10
C ALA A 233 38.90 -21.19 -1.61
N CYS A 234 38.78 -20.02 -2.23
CA CYS A 234 38.50 -19.91 -3.67
C CYS A 234 39.62 -20.52 -4.53
N LEU A 235 40.89 -20.37 -4.14
CA LEU A 235 42.00 -21.03 -4.82
C LEU A 235 41.93 -22.56 -4.70
N ILE A 236 41.57 -23.08 -3.52
CA ILE A 236 41.35 -24.52 -3.33
C ILE A 236 40.21 -25.02 -4.22
N ASP A 237 39.06 -24.33 -4.23
CA ASP A 237 37.91 -24.69 -5.07
C ASP A 237 38.30 -24.74 -6.57
N ILE A 238 39.12 -23.78 -7.04
CA ILE A 238 39.61 -23.76 -8.43
C ILE A 238 40.55 -24.94 -8.70
N TYR A 239 41.47 -25.24 -7.78
CA TYR A 239 42.39 -26.36 -7.95
C TYR A 239 41.68 -27.72 -7.92
N GLU A 240 40.67 -27.88 -7.07
CA GLU A 240 39.81 -29.07 -7.03
C GLU A 240 39.12 -29.29 -8.39
N ASP A 241 38.45 -28.27 -8.93
CA ASP A 241 37.79 -28.33 -10.25
C ASP A 241 38.77 -28.61 -11.41
N GLN A 242 40.02 -28.16 -11.30
CA GLN A 242 41.08 -28.51 -12.24
C GLN A 242 41.51 -29.97 -12.13
N LEU A 243 41.61 -30.53 -10.91
CA LEU A 243 42.02 -31.92 -10.68
C LEU A 243 41.03 -32.93 -11.27
N GLU A 244 39.73 -32.61 -11.29
CA GLU A 244 38.69 -33.45 -11.91
C GLU A 244 38.97 -33.78 -13.39
N THR A 245 39.73 -32.93 -14.10
CA THR A 245 40.08 -33.13 -15.51
C THR A 245 41.26 -34.07 -15.75
N ASN A 246 41.89 -34.59 -14.69
CA ASN A 246 43.16 -35.35 -14.74
C ASN A 246 44.26 -34.62 -15.55
N PRO A 247 44.66 -33.41 -15.14
CA PRO A 247 45.62 -32.60 -15.87
C PRO A 247 47.02 -33.21 -15.81
N THR A 248 47.87 -32.94 -16.82
CA THR A 248 49.27 -33.44 -16.84
C THR A 248 50.09 -33.00 -15.62
N ASN A 249 49.71 -31.88 -15.00
CA ASN A 249 50.37 -31.31 -13.82
C ASN A 249 49.63 -31.62 -12.50
N GLN A 250 48.81 -32.68 -12.46
CA GLN A 250 47.97 -33.07 -11.31
C GLN A 250 48.71 -33.03 -9.98
N LYS A 251 49.91 -33.61 -9.91
CA LYS A 251 50.71 -33.63 -8.66
C LYS A 251 51.06 -32.23 -8.16
N GLN A 252 51.36 -31.29 -9.06
CA GLN A 252 51.70 -29.92 -8.69
C GLN A 252 50.46 -29.15 -8.21
N ILE A 253 49.32 -29.34 -8.87
CA ILE A 253 48.05 -28.70 -8.50
C ILE A 253 47.59 -29.22 -7.14
N LEU A 254 47.64 -30.54 -6.93
CA LEU A 254 47.30 -31.16 -5.65
C LEU A 254 48.16 -30.60 -4.51
N ASN A 255 49.48 -30.57 -4.67
CA ASN A 255 50.36 -30.03 -3.62
C ASN A 255 50.02 -28.58 -3.25
N LYS A 256 49.73 -27.73 -4.23
CA LYS A 256 49.30 -26.34 -3.96
C LYS A 256 47.99 -26.29 -3.17
N ALA A 257 47.02 -27.14 -3.51
CA ALA A 257 45.75 -27.19 -2.79
C ALA A 257 45.95 -27.67 -1.33
N LEU A 258 46.80 -28.68 -1.11
CA LEU A 258 47.13 -29.20 0.22
C LEU A 258 47.84 -28.15 1.09
N GLU A 259 48.83 -27.44 0.53
CA GLU A 259 49.52 -26.33 1.22
C GLU A 259 48.54 -25.23 1.65
N LEU A 260 47.55 -24.89 0.80
CA LEU A 260 46.52 -23.92 1.15
C LEU A 260 45.56 -24.44 2.24
N CYS A 261 45.21 -25.73 2.22
CA CYS A 261 44.40 -26.34 3.27
C CYS A 261 45.12 -26.29 4.63
N GLU A 262 46.42 -26.59 4.65
CA GLU A 262 47.25 -26.50 5.85
C GLU A 262 47.32 -25.06 6.39
N LEU A 263 47.59 -24.08 5.52
CA LEU A 263 47.57 -22.65 5.89
C LEU A 263 46.23 -22.21 6.51
N LEU A 264 45.10 -22.67 5.97
CA LEU A 264 43.78 -22.38 6.52
C LEU A 264 43.55 -23.09 7.87
N ALA A 265 43.94 -24.36 7.98
CA ALA A 265 43.75 -25.17 9.17
C ALA A 265 44.61 -24.69 10.36
N GLU A 266 45.81 -24.17 10.08
CA GLU A 266 46.82 -23.85 11.11
C GLU A 266 46.96 -22.36 11.42
N GLU A 267 46.63 -21.46 10.47
CA GLU A 267 46.91 -20.03 10.65
C GLU A 267 45.70 -19.13 10.39
N HIS A 268 44.95 -19.35 9.31
CA HIS A 268 44.04 -18.33 8.76
C HIS A 268 42.54 -18.59 8.97
N ASP A 269 42.13 -19.81 9.32
CA ASP A 269 40.73 -20.18 9.52
C ASP A 269 40.54 -21.30 10.56
N LEU A 270 41.08 -21.06 11.75
CA LEU A 270 41.11 -22.03 12.86
C LEU A 270 39.73 -22.55 13.27
N ILE A 271 38.69 -21.74 13.11
CA ILE A 271 37.31 -22.14 13.44
C ILE A 271 36.82 -23.28 12.54
N ARG A 272 37.35 -23.38 11.31
CA ARG A 272 37.06 -24.45 10.34
C ARG A 272 38.25 -25.41 10.17
N GLN A 273 39.14 -25.51 11.16
CA GLN A 273 40.32 -26.38 11.11
C GLN A 273 39.99 -27.81 10.67
N GLU A 274 39.00 -28.46 11.31
CA GLU A 274 38.63 -29.84 10.98
C GLU A 274 38.04 -29.97 9.57
N TYR A 275 37.34 -28.93 9.08
CA TYR A 275 36.85 -28.90 7.72
C TYR A 275 38.02 -28.87 6.72
N TRP A 276 39.03 -28.03 6.94
CA TRP A 276 40.19 -27.95 6.05
C TRP A 276 41.07 -29.21 6.09
N ARG A 277 41.19 -29.85 7.27
CA ARG A 277 41.83 -31.18 7.39
C ARG A 277 41.08 -32.25 6.60
N TYR A 278 39.75 -32.25 6.69
CA TYR A 278 38.91 -33.15 5.91
C TYR A 278 39.07 -32.92 4.41
N ILE A 279 39.02 -31.68 3.92
CA ILE A 279 39.23 -31.37 2.49
C ILE A 279 40.62 -31.83 2.04
N SER A 280 41.66 -31.56 2.83
CA SER A 280 43.02 -32.03 2.53
C SER A 280 43.12 -33.54 2.40
N GLN A 281 42.43 -34.29 3.28
CA GLN A 281 42.38 -35.75 3.22
C GLN A 281 41.61 -36.23 1.99
N SER A 282 40.43 -35.68 1.70
CA SER A 282 39.63 -36.03 0.53
C SER A 282 40.40 -35.83 -0.77
N LEU A 283 41.04 -34.67 -0.95
CA LEU A 283 41.88 -34.40 -2.12
C LEU A 283 43.03 -35.39 -2.27
N SER A 284 43.66 -35.78 -1.16
CA SER A 284 44.76 -36.77 -1.16
C SER A 284 44.27 -38.17 -1.51
N THR A 285 43.12 -38.59 -0.99
CA THR A 285 42.54 -39.91 -1.26
C THR A 285 42.08 -40.03 -2.71
N GLU A 286 41.49 -38.97 -3.26
CA GLU A 286 40.95 -38.98 -4.62
C GLU A 286 42.06 -38.83 -5.66
N TYR A 287 42.91 -37.81 -5.52
CA TYR A 287 43.87 -37.40 -6.55
C TYR A 287 45.34 -37.70 -6.23
N GLY A 288 45.65 -38.19 -5.03
CA GLY A 288 47.01 -38.52 -4.60
C GLY A 288 47.58 -39.79 -5.25
N SER A 289 48.90 -39.95 -5.12
CA SER A 289 49.61 -41.17 -5.50
C SER A 289 49.23 -42.36 -4.59
N PRO A 290 49.44 -43.62 -5.01
CA PRO A 290 49.08 -44.80 -4.20
C PRO A 290 49.66 -44.78 -2.77
N GLU A 291 50.84 -44.18 -2.58
CA GLU A 291 51.49 -44.04 -1.27
C GLU A 291 50.81 -42.97 -0.39
N GLU A 292 50.29 -41.89 -0.99
CA GLU A 292 49.57 -40.82 -0.30
C GLU A 292 48.16 -41.26 0.10
N LYS A 293 47.49 -42.08 -0.73
CA LYS A 293 46.17 -42.68 -0.43
C LYS A 293 46.22 -43.55 0.83
N VAL A 294 47.27 -44.37 0.98
CA VAL A 294 47.46 -45.24 2.16
C VAL A 294 47.73 -44.44 3.45
N LYS A 295 48.34 -43.24 3.35
CA LYS A 295 48.54 -42.36 4.51
C LYS A 295 47.24 -41.66 4.93
N ALA A 296 46.41 -41.24 3.97
CA ALA A 296 45.13 -40.60 4.24
C ALA A 296 44.15 -41.56 4.95
N ASP A 297 44.06 -42.81 4.48
CA ASP A 297 43.18 -43.84 5.07
C ASP A 297 43.55 -44.20 6.53
N ASN A 298 44.84 -44.13 6.88
CA ASN A 298 45.32 -44.39 8.24
C ASN A 298 45.12 -43.20 9.21
N CYS A 299 44.83 -42.00 8.70
CA CYS A 299 44.57 -40.82 9.53
C CYS A 299 43.10 -40.74 9.94
N GLY A 300 42.17 -41.12 9.05
CA GLY A 300 40.72 -41.12 9.32
C GLY A 300 40.28 -42.07 10.45
N THR A 301 40.98 -43.19 10.64
CA THR A 301 40.67 -44.16 11.71
C THR A 301 40.99 -43.65 13.12
N ASN A 302 41.79 -42.58 13.27
CA ASN A 302 42.07 -41.98 14.57
C ASN A 302 41.12 -40.84 14.97
N MET A 303 40.31 -40.31 14.03
CA MET A 303 39.33 -39.24 14.32
C MET A 303 37.98 -39.77 14.81
N GLU A 304 37.62 -41.04 14.52
CA GLU A 304 36.38 -41.65 15.03
C GLU A 304 36.43 -42.03 16.53
N ALA A 305 37.56 -41.81 17.20
CA ALA A 305 37.80 -42.23 18.58
C ALA A 305 37.86 -41.08 19.62
N ALA A 306 37.45 -39.86 19.27
CA ALA A 306 37.43 -38.70 20.18
C ALA A 306 36.02 -38.09 20.32
#